data_AF-A0A3D2BXR4-F1
#
_entry.id   AF-A0A3D2BXR4-F1
#
_cell.length_a   1.000
_cell.length_b   1.000
_cell.length_c   1.000
_cell.angle_alpha   90.00
_cell.angle_beta   90.00
_cell.angle_gamma   90.00
#
_symmetry.space_group_name_H-M   'P 1'
#
loop_
_entity.id
_entity.type
_entity.pdbx_description
1 polymer ?
#
loop_
_entity_poly.entity_id
_entity_poly.type
_entity_poly.pdbx_seq_one_letter_code
_entity_poly.pdbx_strand_id
1 'polypeptide(L)'
;FAVSFVSVLVSAYLGRILFYALVIPTTMPGGFFWKNDKFKEHAIETGLSDMPQMGIMADRHHKFDVKALVNVIKQTTFKEVFMQIKSIVRGG
;
A
#
# COMPACT_ATOMS: atom_id res chain seq x y z
N PHE A 1 -26.28 36.40 -4.30
CA PHE A 1 -25.12 35.92 -5.07
C PHE A 1 -23.89 35.69 -4.19
N ALA A 2 -23.38 36.72 -3.48
CA ALA A 2 -22.20 36.58 -2.61
C ALA A 2 -22.37 35.55 -1.48
N VAL A 3 -23.52 35.55 -0.79
CA VAL A 3 -23.80 34.57 0.28
C VAL A 3 -23.80 33.13 -0.24
N SER A 4 -24.42 32.89 -1.40
CA SER A 4 -24.43 31.58 -2.05
C SER A 4 -23.04 31.12 -2.45
N PHE A 5 -22.22 32.03 -2.99
CA PHE A 5 -20.83 31.74 -3.37
C PHE A 5 -19.99 31.36 -2.14
N VAL A 6 -20.09 32.13 -1.06
CA VAL A 6 -19.39 31.82 0.20
C VAL A 6 -19.85 30.49 0.79
N SER A 7 -21.16 30.20 0.76
CA SER A 7 -21.70 28.94 1.26
C SER A 7 -21.14 27.72 0.52
N VAL A 8 -20.99 27.80 -0.80
CA VAL A 8 -20.39 26.72 -1.61
C VAL A 8 -18.92 26.52 -1.24
N LEU A 9 -18.15 27.59 -1.06
CA LEU A 9 -16.74 27.48 -0.65
C LEU A 9 -16.59 26.86 0.74
N VAL A 10 -17.43 27.26 1.70
CA VAL A 10 -17.44 26.68 3.05
C VAL A 10 -17.80 25.20 2.99
N SER A 11 -18.83 24.83 2.22
CA SER A 11 -19.23 23.42 2.06
C SER A 11 -18.10 22.57 1.45
N ALA A 12 -17.43 23.07 0.40
CA ALA A 12 -16.31 22.38 -0.22
C ALA A 12 -15.12 22.22 0.75
N TYR A 13 -14.83 23.25 1.55
CA TYR A 13 -13.74 23.23 2.52
C TYR A 13 -14.03 22.24 3.67
N LEU A 14 -15.24 22.29 4.23
CA LEU A 14 -15.68 21.34 5.27
C LEU A 14 -15.70 19.90 4.75
N GLY A 15 -16.13 19.69 3.50
CA GLY A 15 -16.08 18.37 2.86
C GLY A 15 -14.67 17.81 2.79
N ARG A 16 -13.66 18.63 2.44
CA ARG A 16 -12.26 18.20 2.48
C ARG A 16 -11.80 17.88 3.90
N ILE A 17 -12.12 18.73 4.88
CA ILE A 17 -11.74 18.47 6.29
C ILE A 17 -12.32 17.13 6.77
N LEU A 18 -13.61 16.90 6.55
CA LEU A 18 -14.27 15.65 6.95
C LEU A 18 -13.68 14.44 6.23
N PHE A 19 -13.32 14.59 4.95
CA PHE A 19 -12.64 13.53 4.21
C PHE A 19 -11.29 13.15 4.86
N TYR A 20 -10.44 14.13 5.16
CA TYR A 20 -9.14 13.88 5.79
C TYR A 20 -9.26 13.39 7.24
N ALA A 21 -10.17 13.96 8.02
CA ALA A 21 -10.30 13.68 9.45
C ALA A 21 -11.06 12.39 9.76
N LEU A 22 -12.04 12.01 8.92
CA LEU A 22 -12.92 10.86 9.18
C LEU A 22 -12.72 9.75 8.16
N VAL A 23 -12.78 10.05 6.86
CA VAL A 23 -12.81 9.02 5.81
C VAL A 23 -11.45 8.35 5.66
N ILE A 24 -10.36 9.10 5.58
CA ILE A 24 -9.02 8.52 5.42
C ILE A 24 -8.63 7.57 6.56
N PRO A 25 -8.75 7.95 7.85
CA PRO A 25 -8.37 7.03 8.93
C PRO A 25 -9.30 5.81 9.04
N THR A 26 -10.56 5.90 8.61
CA THR A 26 -11.51 4.78 8.65
C THR A 26 -11.41 3.84 7.45
N THR A 27 -10.97 4.33 6.29
CA THR A 27 -10.84 3.52 5.06
C THR A 27 -9.41 3.03 4.81
N MET A 28 -8.41 3.70 5.38
CA MET A 28 -7.00 3.34 5.23
C MET A 28 -6.19 3.71 6.49
N PRO A 29 -6.40 2.99 7.61
CA PRO A 29 -5.67 3.28 8.86
C PRO A 29 -4.15 3.17 8.68
N GLY A 30 -3.68 2.27 7.81
CA GLY A 30 -2.26 2.10 7.54
C GLY A 30 -1.54 3.34 7.01
N GLY A 31 -2.21 4.18 6.22
CA GLY A 31 -1.64 5.45 5.73
C GLY A 31 -1.54 6.53 6.82
N PHE A 32 -2.34 6.43 7.88
CA PHE A 32 -2.34 7.37 8.99
C PHE A 32 -1.25 7.06 10.01
N PHE A 33 -1.03 5.78 10.30
CA PHE A 33 -0.13 5.36 11.37
C PHE A 33 1.31 5.02 10.95
N TRP A 34 1.62 5.04 9.66
CA TRP A 34 2.96 4.73 9.14
C TRP A 34 4.12 5.61 9.66
N LYS A 35 3.82 6.80 10.19
CA LYS A 35 4.80 7.74 10.76
C LYS A 35 4.86 7.70 12.31
N ASN A 36 4.09 6.85 12.95
CA ASN A 36 4.07 6.72 14.40
C ASN A 36 4.75 5.42 14.83
N ASP A 37 6.04 5.51 15.17
CA ASP A 37 6.86 4.35 15.54
C ASP A 37 6.29 3.60 16.74
N LYS A 38 5.72 4.31 17.73
CA LYS A 38 5.08 3.68 18.90
C LYS A 38 3.85 2.86 18.52
N PHE A 39 3.07 3.34 17.55
CA PHE A 39 1.92 2.58 17.06
C PHE A 39 2.34 1.36 16.26
N LYS A 40 3.39 1.51 15.42
CA LYS A 40 3.96 0.40 14.67
C LYS A 40 4.42 -0.73 15.60
N GLU A 41 5.16 -0.40 16.66
CA GLU A 41 5.65 -1.35 17.65
C GLU A 41 4.49 -2.04 18.38
N HIS A 42 3.51 -1.28 18.86
CA HIS A 42 2.31 -1.83 19.51
C HIS A 42 1.50 -2.72 18.57
N ALA A 43 1.33 -2.34 17.30
CA ALA A 43 0.61 -3.14 16.30
C ALA A 43 1.34 -4.45 15.98
N ILE A 44 2.67 -4.48 16.06
CA ILE A 44 3.47 -5.71 15.91
C ILE A 44 3.32 -6.59 17.15
N GLU A 45 3.48 -6.03 18.36
CA GLU A 45 3.35 -6.76 19.63
C GLU A 45 1.98 -7.38 19.85
N THR A 46 0.91 -6.68 19.43
CA THR A 46 -0.48 -7.12 19.61
C THR A 46 -0.99 -8.02 18.47
N GLY A 47 -0.20 -8.25 17.42
CA GLY A 47 -0.62 -9.02 16.24
C GLY A 47 -1.52 -8.25 15.27
N LEU A 48 -1.78 -6.96 15.52
CA LEU A 48 -2.55 -6.09 14.61
C LEU A 48 -1.86 -5.94 13.23
N SER A 49 -0.54 -6.16 13.17
CA SER A 49 0.26 -6.21 11.94
C SER A 49 -0.06 -7.39 10.99
N ASP A 50 -0.73 -8.45 11.47
CA ASP A 50 -1.15 -9.57 10.60
C ASP A 50 -2.40 -9.23 9.77
N MET A 51 -3.09 -8.13 10.10
CA MET A 51 -4.26 -7.65 9.36
C MET A 51 -3.80 -6.76 8.20
N PRO A 52 -4.03 -7.14 6.92
CA PRO A 52 -3.53 -6.38 5.78
C PRO A 52 -4.08 -4.95 5.71
N GLN A 53 -5.27 -4.69 6.28
CA GLN A 53 -5.90 -3.37 6.36
C GLN A 53 -5.10 -2.37 7.20
N MET A 54 -4.30 -2.87 8.15
CA MET A 54 -3.53 -2.03 9.05
C MET A 54 -2.27 -1.45 8.40
N GLY A 55 -1.86 -1.96 7.24
CA GLY A 55 -0.71 -1.44 6.47
C GLY A 55 0.61 -1.43 7.23
N ILE A 56 0.69 -2.11 8.38
CA ILE A 56 1.88 -2.25 9.20
C ILE A 56 2.43 -3.63 8.92
N MET A 57 3.49 -3.70 8.13
CA MET A 57 4.28 -4.92 8.07
C MET A 57 5.26 -4.90 9.22
N ALA A 58 5.18 -5.94 10.07
CA ALA A 58 6.33 -6.32 10.87
C ALA A 58 7.53 -6.45 9.93
N ASP A 59 8.69 -5.98 10.37
CA ASP A 59 9.96 -6.10 9.64
C ASP A 59 10.37 -7.58 9.65
N ARG A 60 9.60 -8.40 8.94
CA ARG A 60 9.88 -9.80 8.74
C ARG A 60 11.07 -9.81 7.82
N HIS A 61 12.23 -10.14 8.37
CA HIS A 61 13.34 -10.72 7.63
C HIS A 61 12.82 -12.01 6.96
N HIS A 62 12.02 -11.86 5.89
CA HIS A 62 11.80 -12.91 4.93
C HIS A 62 13.17 -13.13 4.31
N LYS A 63 13.92 -14.10 4.82
CA LYS A 63 15.13 -14.56 4.18
C LYS A 63 14.71 -14.91 2.75
N PHE A 64 15.18 -14.11 1.80
CA PHE A 64 14.88 -14.32 0.39
C PHE A 64 15.14 -15.79 0.06
N ASP A 65 14.10 -16.50 -0.38
CA ASP A 65 14.18 -17.94 -0.59
C ASP A 65 14.94 -18.23 -1.89
N VAL A 66 16.27 -18.26 -1.76
CA VAL A 66 17.18 -18.58 -2.86
C VAL A 66 16.87 -19.96 -3.45
N LYS A 67 16.34 -20.90 -2.67
CA LYS A 67 15.95 -22.23 -3.19
C LYS A 67 14.73 -22.12 -4.08
N ALA A 68 13.71 -21.37 -3.67
CA ALA A 68 12.54 -21.10 -4.51
C ALA A 68 12.94 -20.41 -5.82
N LEU A 69 13.82 -19.39 -5.76
CA LEU A 69 14.34 -18.71 -6.95
C LEU A 69 15.05 -19.70 -7.89
N VAL A 70 15.96 -20.52 -7.38
CA VAL A 70 16.68 -21.53 -8.17
C VAL A 70 15.71 -22.54 -8.79
N ASN A 71 14.65 -22.93 -8.08
CA ASN A 71 13.66 -23.86 -8.59
C ASN A 71 12.84 -23.24 -9.73
N VAL A 72 12.44 -21.97 -9.59
CA VAL A 72 11.76 -21.21 -10.66
C VAL A 72 12.67 -21.07 -11.88
N ILE A 73 13.95 -20.75 -11.70
CA ILE A 73 14.91 -20.65 -12.81
C ILE A 73 15.05 -22.00 -13.53
N LYS A 74 15.05 -23.11 -12.80
CA LYS A 74 15.12 -24.47 -13.37
C LYS A 74 13.84 -24.88 -14.11
N GLN A 75 12.68 -24.43 -13.64
CA GLN A 75 11.39 -24.76 -14.26
C GLN A 75 11.04 -23.84 -15.43
N THR A 76 11.60 -22.62 -15.46
CA THR A 76 11.39 -21.68 -16.57
C THR A 76 12.13 -22.20 -17.81
N THR A 77 11.40 -22.48 -18.87
CA THR A 77 11.99 -22.99 -20.11
C THR A 77 12.69 -21.85 -20.84
N PHE A 78 13.88 -22.07 -21.42
CA PHE A 78 14.63 -21.06 -22.19
C PHE A 78 13.77 -20.33 -23.25
N LYS A 79 12.77 -21.02 -23.80
CA LYS A 79 11.79 -20.46 -24.75
C LYS A 79 10.92 -19.37 -24.12
N GLU A 80 10.53 -19.50 -22.85
CA GLU A 80 9.74 -18.52 -22.10
C GLU A 80 10.59 -17.29 -21.75
N VAL A 81 11.84 -17.50 -21.33
CA VAL A 81 12.81 -16.40 -21.12
C VAL A 81 13.00 -15.62 -22.41
N PHE A 82 13.18 -16.32 -23.55
CA PHE A 82 13.35 -15.66 -24.85
C PHE A 82 12.07 -14.96 -25.32
N MET A 83 10.88 -15.51 -25.03
CA MET A 83 9.60 -14.86 -25.32
C MET A 83 9.39 -13.61 -24.46
N GLN A 84 9.72 -13.66 -23.17
CA GLN A 84 9.66 -12.48 -22.28
C GLN A 84 10.65 -11.41 -22.69
N ILE A 85 11.89 -11.78 -23.01
CA ILE A 85 12.89 -10.84 -23.53
C ILE A 85 12.40 -10.23 -24.85
N LYS A 86 11.86 -11.04 -25.76
CA LYS A 86 11.32 -10.57 -27.04
C LYS A 86 10.11 -9.65 -26.85
N SER A 87 9.23 -9.90 -25.88
CA SER A 87 8.08 -9.01 -25.60
C SER A 87 8.51 -7.72 -24.91
N ILE A 88 9.50 -7.75 -24.02
CA ILE A 88 10.08 -6.55 -23.40
C ILE A 88 10.77 -5.67 -24.46
N VAL A 89 11.54 -6.29 -25.36
CA VAL A 89 12.26 -5.57 -26.43
C VAL A 89 11.33 -5.04 -27.51
N ARG A 90 10.25 -5.75 -27.82
CA ARG A 90 9.26 -5.31 -28.82
C ARG A 90 8.24 -4.32 -28.26
N GLY A 91 8.28 -4.06 -26.95
CA GLY A 91 7.20 -3.38 -26.22
C GLY A 91 5.99 -4.30 -26.10
N GLY A 92 5.43 -4.43 -24.91
CA GLY A 92 4.13 -5.08 -24.72
C GLY A 92 3.06 -4.45 -25.60
#